data_AF-A0A2X4UQZ6-F1
#
_entry.id   AF-A0A2X4UQZ6-F1
#
_cell.length_a   1.000
_cell.length_b   1.000
_cell.length_c   1.000
_cell.angle_alpha   90.00
_cell.angle_beta   90.00
_cell.angle_gamma   90.00
#
_symmetry.space_group_name_H-M   'P 1'
#
loop_
_entity.id
_entity.type
_entity.pdbx_description
1 polymer ?
#
loop_
_entity_poly.entity_id
_entity_poly.type
_entity_poly.pdbx_seq_one_letter_code
_entity_poly.pdbx_strand_id
1 'polypeptide(L)'
;MHQRFADFLQWARQNYDLVLIDTPPVLAVTDAAIVGHHVGTALMVVRFEVDTVRQIEISMRRFEQNGVAIKGVILNGMVKKTATDAGYYAFAYPSHQEKV
;
A
#
# COMPACT_ATOMS: atom_id res chain seq x y z
N MET A 1 -8.70 15.29 -13.30
CA MET A 1 -8.51 13.98 -13.95
C MET A 1 -9.43 13.91 -15.17
N HIS A 2 -9.02 13.26 -16.26
CA HIS A 2 -9.86 13.18 -17.46
C HIS A 2 -11.04 12.24 -17.22
N GLN A 3 -12.23 12.58 -17.74
CA GLN A 3 -13.47 11.79 -17.60
C GLN A 3 -13.29 10.28 -17.85
N ARG A 4 -12.43 9.92 -18.82
CA ARG A 4 -12.12 8.54 -19.19
C ARG A 4 -11.64 7.67 -18.03
N PHE A 5 -10.91 8.22 -17.06
CA PHE A 5 -10.44 7.44 -15.92
C PHE A 5 -11.60 7.11 -14.96
N ALA A 6 -12.47 8.08 -14.70
CA ALA A 6 -13.66 7.85 -13.88
C ALA A 6 -14.59 6.80 -14.52
N ASP A 7 -14.79 6.89 -15.84
CA ASP A 7 -15.60 5.92 -16.58
C ASP A 7 -14.99 4.52 -16.54
N PHE A 8 -13.65 4.42 -16.67
CA PHE A 8 -12.93 3.15 -16.54
C PHE A 8 -13.08 2.53 -15.14
N LEU A 9 -12.93 3.33 -14.08
CA LEU A 9 -13.09 2.83 -12.71
C LEU A 9 -14.53 2.40 -12.42
N GLN A 10 -15.52 3.13 -12.96
CA GLN A 10 -16.92 2.74 -12.84
C GLN A 10 -17.20 1.40 -13.53
N TRP A 11 -16.65 1.19 -14.72
CA TRP A 11 -16.72 -0.09 -15.41
C TRP A 11 -16.02 -1.20 -14.61
N ALA A 12 -14.79 -0.97 -14.13
CA ALA A 12 -14.04 -1.97 -13.37
C ALA A 12 -14.79 -2.39 -12.09
N ARG A 13 -15.39 -1.41 -11.38
CA ARG A 13 -16.21 -1.66 -10.20
C ARG A 13 -17.42 -2.58 -10.47
N GLN A 14 -17.98 -2.57 -11.68
CA GLN A 14 -19.13 -3.41 -12.05
C GLN A 14 -18.72 -4.82 -12.51
N ASN A 15 -17.46 -5.02 -12.91
CA ASN A 15 -17.01 -6.25 -13.57
C ASN A 15 -16.04 -7.09 -12.71
N TYR A 16 -15.56 -6.55 -11.59
CA TYR A 16 -14.64 -7.24 -10.68
C TYR A 16 -15.11 -7.12 -9.23
N ASP A 17 -14.92 -8.19 -8.45
CA ASP A 17 -15.24 -8.20 -7.02
C ASP A 17 -14.28 -7.29 -6.21
N LEU A 18 -13.03 -7.21 -6.65
CA LEU A 18 -11.98 -6.38 -6.06
C LEU A 18 -11.11 -5.75 -7.14
N VAL A 19 -10.88 -4.45 -7.04
CA VAL A 19 -9.99 -3.70 -7.93
C VAL A 19 -8.84 -3.16 -7.09
N LEU A 20 -7.62 -3.58 -7.41
CA LEU A 20 -6.38 -3.05 -6.82
C LEU A 20 -5.76 -2.05 -7.78
N ILE A 21 -5.43 -0.87 -7.30
CA ILE A 21 -4.78 0.18 -8.09
C ILE A 21 -3.40 0.42 -7.49
N ASP A 22 -2.38 0.13 -8.29
CA ASP A 22 -1.00 0.48 -7.95
C ASP A 22 -0.71 1.92 -8.41
N THR A 23 0.06 2.65 -7.61
CA THR A 23 0.38 4.06 -7.85
C THR A 23 1.84 4.34 -7.52
N PRO A 24 2.49 5.26 -8.24
CA PRO A 24 3.86 5.66 -7.94
C PRO A 24 3.96 6.33 -6.55
N PRO A 25 5.16 6.39 -5.95
CA PRO A 25 5.34 6.90 -4.59
C PRO A 25 4.93 8.37 -4.44
N VAL A 26 4.08 8.66 -3.45
CA VAL A 26 3.49 10.00 -3.21
C VAL A 26 4.51 11.11 -2.93
N LEU A 27 5.73 10.73 -2.51
CA LEU A 27 6.82 11.69 -2.32
C LEU A 27 7.41 12.17 -3.65
N ALA A 28 7.38 11.33 -4.68
CA ALA A 28 7.93 11.65 -6.01
C ALA A 28 6.91 12.35 -6.92
N VAL A 29 5.64 11.94 -6.86
CA VAL A 29 4.58 12.42 -7.78
C VAL A 29 3.21 12.48 -7.08
N THR A 30 2.25 13.13 -7.73
CA THR A 30 0.91 13.40 -7.17
C THR A 30 -0.15 12.36 -7.52
N ASP A 31 0.15 11.40 -8.39
CA ASP A 31 -0.83 10.43 -8.93
C ASP A 31 -1.59 9.69 -7.84
N ALA A 32 -0.90 9.23 -6.79
CA ALA A 32 -1.52 8.52 -5.68
C ALA A 32 -2.60 9.36 -4.95
N ALA A 33 -2.38 10.67 -4.81
CA ALA A 33 -3.38 11.55 -4.19
C ALA A 33 -4.60 11.76 -5.10
N ILE A 34 -4.37 11.88 -6.42
CA ILE A 34 -5.44 12.02 -7.40
C ILE A 34 -6.30 10.75 -7.46
N VAL A 35 -5.64 9.58 -7.58
CA VAL A 35 -6.29 8.27 -7.59
C VAL A 35 -7.00 8.00 -6.25
N GLY A 36 -6.42 8.46 -5.14
CA GLY A 36 -6.95 8.32 -3.79
C GLY A 36 -8.39 8.83 -3.62
N HIS A 37 -8.80 9.83 -4.41
CA HIS A 37 -10.18 10.32 -4.41
C HIS A 37 -11.21 9.37 -5.02
N HIS A 38 -10.77 8.39 -5.81
CA HIS A 38 -11.64 7.47 -6.52
C HIS A 38 -11.68 6.07 -5.89
N VAL A 39 -10.89 5.80 -4.86
CA VAL A 39 -10.82 4.50 -4.19
C VAL A 39 -11.62 4.51 -2.89
N GLY A 40 -12.20 3.35 -2.54
CA GLY A 40 -12.88 3.18 -1.25
C GLY A 40 -11.93 2.99 -0.07
N THR A 41 -10.69 2.58 -0.33
CA THR A 41 -9.68 2.31 0.69
C THR A 41 -8.29 2.52 0.09
N ALA A 42 -7.43 3.25 0.83
CA ALA A 42 -6.04 3.45 0.49
C ALA A 42 -5.15 2.90 1.61
N LEU A 43 -4.09 2.19 1.21
CA LEU A 43 -3.06 1.67 2.10
C LEU A 43 -1.70 2.21 1.66
N MET A 44 -0.84 2.55 2.61
CA MET A 44 0.51 3.01 2.32
C MET A 44 1.50 1.89 2.60
N VAL A 45 2.36 1.57 1.62
CA VAL A 45 3.45 0.61 1.82
C VAL A 45 4.70 1.37 2.23
N VAL A 46 5.37 0.91 3.29
CA VAL A 46 6.64 1.48 3.79
C VAL A 46 7.67 0.37 3.89
N ARG A 47 8.92 0.66 3.51
CA ARG A 47 10.01 -0.31 3.46
C ARG A 47 10.81 -0.29 4.75
N PHE A 48 10.90 -1.45 5.40
CA PHE A 48 11.69 -1.65 6.62
C PHE A 48 13.15 -1.21 6.43
N GLU A 49 13.64 -0.42 7.38
CA GLU A 49 15.00 0.15 7.42
C GLU A 49 15.42 1.02 6.23
N VAL A 50 14.49 1.33 5.32
CA VAL A 50 14.73 2.20 4.17
C VAL A 50 13.96 3.50 4.34
N ASP A 51 12.66 3.42 4.62
CA ASP A 51 11.83 4.60 4.82
C ASP A 51 11.92 5.10 6.27
N THR A 52 12.23 6.37 6.42
CA THR A 52 12.29 7.03 7.73
C THR A 52 10.89 7.41 8.23
N VAL A 53 10.70 7.47 9.55
CA VAL A 53 9.46 7.95 10.17
C VAL A 53 9.05 9.33 9.63
N ARG A 54 10.02 10.22 9.40
CA ARG A 54 9.77 11.54 8.82
C ARG A 54 9.20 11.46 7.40
N GLN A 55 9.71 10.59 6.53
CA GLN A 55 9.16 10.39 5.18
C GLN A 55 7.72 9.85 5.24
N ILE A 56 7.45 8.94 6.17
CA ILE A 56 6.11 8.38 6.42
C ILE A 56 5.14 9.49 6.84
N GLU A 57 5.52 10.32 7.81
CA GLU A 57 4.68 11.45 8.26
C GLU A 57 4.43 12.48 7.16
N ILE A 58 5.45 12.81 6.35
CA ILE A 58 5.28 13.74 5.21
C ILE A 58 4.30 13.16 4.20
N SER A 59 4.39 11.85 3.93
CA SER A 59 3.50 11.15 3.01
C SER A 59 2.05 11.17 3.51
N MET A 60 1.83 10.86 4.79
CA MET A 60 0.50 10.92 5.43
C MET A 60 -0.09 12.33 5.36
N ARG A 61 0.70 13.36 5.70
CA ARG A 61 0.27 14.76 5.59
C ARG A 61 -0.10 15.16 4.16
N ARG A 62 0.62 14.68 3.14
CA ARG A 62 0.27 14.94 1.73
C ARG A 62 -1.09 14.34 1.40
N PHE A 63 -1.39 13.12 1.83
CA PHE A 63 -2.69 12.52 1.60
C PHE A 63 -3.81 13.27 2.35
N GLU A 64 -3.60 13.62 3.62
CA GLU A 64 -4.56 14.41 4.40
C GLU A 64 -4.86 15.77 3.76
N GLN A 65 -3.84 16.50 3.31
CA GLN A 65 -3.98 17.78 2.61
C GLN A 65 -4.76 17.65 1.30
N ASN A 66 -4.70 16.49 0.65
CA ASN A 66 -5.48 16.18 -0.54
C ASN A 66 -6.78 15.45 -0.19
N GLY A 67 -7.22 15.41 1.07
CA GLY A 67 -8.50 14.78 1.44
C GLY A 67 -8.57 13.26 1.20
N VAL A 68 -7.42 12.59 1.09
CA VAL A 68 -7.34 11.13 0.95
C VAL A 68 -7.02 10.52 2.31
N ALA A 69 -7.92 9.67 2.81
CA ALA A 69 -7.72 8.98 4.09
C ALA A 69 -6.97 7.65 3.89
N ILE A 70 -5.75 7.56 4.44
CA ILE A 70 -5.00 6.30 4.50
C ILE A 70 -5.55 5.46 5.65
N LYS A 71 -6.05 4.25 5.34
CA LYS A 71 -6.66 3.35 6.31
C LYS A 71 -5.64 2.56 7.13
N GLY A 72 -4.43 2.40 6.63
CA GLY A 72 -3.38 1.66 7.30
C GLY A 72 -2.07 1.68 6.54
N VAL A 73 -1.04 1.19 7.21
CA VAL A 73 0.33 1.12 6.69
C VAL A 73 0.78 -0.35 6.66
N ILE A 74 1.39 -0.75 5.56
CA ILE A 74 2.01 -2.07 5.38
C ILE A 74 3.52 -1.89 5.49
N LEU A 75 4.11 -2.41 6.56
CA LEU A 75 5.57 -2.50 6.70
C LEU A 75 6.07 -3.71 5.90
N ASN A 76 6.79 -3.45 4.82
CA ASN A 76 7.28 -4.44 3.87
C ASN A 76 8.80 -4.62 3.92
N GLY A 77 9.29 -5.78 3.51
CA GLY A 77 10.73 -6.07 3.42
C GLY A 77 11.40 -6.30 4.77
N MET A 78 10.65 -6.71 5.79
CA MET A 78 11.17 -7.09 7.10
C MET A 78 12.21 -8.22 6.95
N VAL A 79 13.41 -8.02 7.50
CA VAL A 79 14.45 -9.05 7.58
C VAL A 79 14.64 -9.40 9.06
N LYS A 80 14.51 -10.69 9.41
CA LYS A 80 14.81 -11.16 10.77
C LYS A 80 16.31 -10.99 11.04
N LYS A 81 16.68 -10.11 11.96
CA LYS A 81 18.08 -9.90 12.35
C LYS A 81 18.53 -10.86 13.45
N THR A 82 17.65 -11.20 14.39
CA THR A 82 17.98 -12.09 15.52
C THR A 82 16.75 -12.89 15.97
N ALA A 83 16.95 -14.06 16.58
CA ALA A 83 15.88 -14.89 17.15
C ALA A 83 15.05 -14.19 18.27
N THR A 84 15.55 -13.08 18.81
CA THR A 84 14.96 -12.29 19.91
C THR A 84 14.23 -11.02 19.46
N ASP A 85 14.08 -10.78 18.16
CA ASP A 85 13.44 -9.57 17.65
C ASP A 85 11.92 -9.63 17.88
N ALA A 86 11.47 -9.07 19.01
CA ALA A 86 10.14 -9.26 19.58
C ALA A 86 9.00 -8.58 18.78
N GLY A 87 9.33 -7.77 17.77
CA GLY A 87 8.36 -6.99 16.99
C GLY A 87 7.69 -7.75 15.84
N TYR A 88 8.18 -8.94 15.48
CA TYR A 88 7.66 -9.66 14.30
C TYR A 88 7.79 -11.19 14.42
N TYR A 89 6.65 -11.87 14.58
CA TYR A 89 6.58 -13.33 14.58
C TYR A 89 6.32 -13.86 13.18
N ALA A 90 7.35 -14.42 12.53
CA ALA A 90 7.15 -15.22 11.32
C ALA A 90 7.11 -16.71 11.69
N PHE A 91 5.94 -17.31 11.56
CA PHE A 91 5.73 -18.76 11.67
C PHE A 91 6.10 -19.39 10.32
N ALA A 92 7.07 -20.31 10.33
CA ALA A 92 7.37 -21.12 9.17
C ALA A 92 6.29 -22.19 9.05
N TYR A 93 5.56 -22.20 7.93
CA TYR A 93 4.69 -23.32 7.54
C TYR A 93 5.40 -24.10 6.44
N PRO A 94 6.26 -25.08 6.79
CA PRO A 94 6.84 -25.96 5.79
C PRO A 94 5.70 -26.76 5.14
N SER A 95 5.44 -26.53 3.85
CA SER A 95 4.58 -27.40 3.07
C SER A 95 5.29 -28.75 2.89
N HIS A 96 4.56 -29.84 3.12
CA HIS A 96 5.08 -31.19 2.88
C HIS A 96 5.31 -31.32 1.37
N GLN A 97 6.57 -31.41 0.94
CA GLN A 97 6.86 -31.77 -0.44
C GLN A 97 6.68 -33.28 -0.56
N GLU A 98 5.58 -33.72 -1.18
CA GLU A 98 5.49 -35.09 -1.68
C GLU A 98 6.64 -35.29 -2.68
N LYS A 99 7.53 -36.22 -2.36
CA LYS A 99 8.55 -36.68 -3.30
C LYS A 99 7.84 -37.44 -4.41
N VAL A 100 7.86 -36.89 -5.62
CA VAL A 100 7.56 -37.63 -6.87
C VAL A 100 8.66 -38.64 -7.12
#